data_AF-X1CYK9-F1
#
_entry.id   AF-X1CYK9-F1
#
_cell.length_a   1.000
_cell.length_b   1.000
_cell.length_c   1.000
_cell.angle_alpha   90.00
_cell.angle_beta   90.00
_cell.angle_gamma   90.00
#
_symmetry.space_group_name_H-M   'P 1'
#
loop_
_entity.id
_entity.type
_entity.pdbx_description
1 polymer ?
#
loop_
_entity_poly.entity_id
_entity_poly.type
_entity_poly.pdbx_seq_one_letter_code
_entity_poly.pdbx_strand_id
1 'polypeptide(L)'
;VQWVSSSLGFAEQILPLLLVGILVAGFLLGRPGSEALIPKIWIENLVGGNSLWSNLFASVVGAFMYFATLTEIPILQGLLGEGMGKGPALALLLAGPALSLPNMLVIRSILGTQKTLAFISLVIIMATFSGMLFGHFF
;
A
#
# COMPACT_ATOMS: atom_id res chain seq x y z
N VAL A 1 -9.53 31.98 -13.89
CA VAL A 1 -10.45 30.86 -14.23
C VAL A 1 -9.74 29.66 -14.87
N GLN A 2 -8.52 29.81 -15.39
CA GLN A 2 -7.74 28.71 -16.00
C GLN A 2 -7.41 27.54 -15.06
N TRP A 3 -7.25 27.80 -13.76
CA TRP A 3 -7.04 26.73 -12.78
C TRP A 3 -8.27 25.82 -12.64
N VAL A 4 -9.49 26.38 -12.74
CA VAL A 4 -10.74 25.62 -12.64
C VAL A 4 -10.88 24.64 -13.80
N SER A 5 -10.61 25.10 -15.04
CA SER A 5 -10.66 24.23 -16.22
C SER A 5 -9.62 23.10 -16.16
N SER A 6 -8.42 23.37 -15.65
CA SER A 6 -7.38 22.35 -15.49
C SER A 6 -7.75 21.33 -14.40
N SER A 7 -8.25 21.78 -13.25
CA SER A 7 -8.70 20.89 -12.18
C SER A 7 -9.87 20.01 -12.63
N LEU A 8 -10.83 20.57 -13.37
CA LEU A 8 -11.95 19.80 -13.93
C LEU A 8 -11.48 18.79 -14.98
N GLY A 9 -10.54 19.16 -15.85
CA GLY A 9 -9.96 18.22 -16.82
C GLY A 9 -9.27 17.02 -16.16
N PHE A 10 -8.54 17.23 -15.05
CA PHE A 10 -7.98 16.12 -14.27
C PHE A 10 -9.04 15.31 -13.55
N ALA A 11 -10.06 15.96 -12.99
CA ALA A 11 -11.17 15.26 -12.35
C ALA A 11 -11.86 14.33 -13.34
N GLU A 12 -12.19 14.78 -14.55
CA GLU A 12 -12.81 13.94 -15.59
C GLU A 12 -11.96 12.72 -15.98
N GLN A 13 -10.64 12.79 -15.87
CA GLN A 13 -9.75 11.66 -16.14
C GLN A 13 -9.61 10.72 -14.93
N ILE A 14 -9.48 11.25 -13.72
CA ILE A 14 -9.21 10.48 -12.50
C ILE A 14 -10.49 9.86 -11.95
N LEU A 15 -11.63 10.59 -11.95
CA LEU A 15 -12.87 10.14 -11.33
C LEU A 15 -13.37 8.80 -11.87
N PRO A 16 -13.41 8.55 -13.20
CA PRO A 16 -13.88 7.28 -13.74
C PRO A 16 -12.97 6.12 -13.33
N LEU A 17 -11.64 6.32 -13.42
CA LEU A 17 -10.65 5.33 -13.02
C LEU A 17 -10.74 5.01 -11.52
N LEU A 18 -10.89 6.04 -10.70
CA LEU A 18 -11.04 5.91 -9.25
C LEU A 18 -12.35 5.21 -8.87
N LEU A 19 -13.48 5.58 -9.48
CA LEU A 19 -14.77 4.93 -9.23
C LEU A 19 -14.75 3.47 -9.62
N VAL A 20 -14.22 3.13 -10.80
CA VAL A 20 -14.05 1.73 -11.23
C VAL A 20 -13.14 0.99 -10.25
N GLY A 21 -12.00 1.57 -9.89
CA GLY A 21 -11.07 0.98 -8.92
C GLY A 21 -11.71 0.71 -7.57
N ILE A 22 -12.46 1.66 -7.01
CA ILE A 22 -13.16 1.51 -5.72
C ILE A 22 -14.25 0.45 -5.81
N LEU A 23 -15.04 0.42 -6.89
CA LEU A 23 -16.10 -0.59 -7.06
C LEU A 23 -15.51 -1.99 -7.20
N VAL A 24 -14.44 -2.15 -7.99
CA VAL A 24 -13.73 -3.43 -8.12
C VAL A 24 -13.11 -3.84 -6.79
N ALA A 25 -12.43 -2.92 -6.08
CA ALA A 25 -11.84 -3.20 -4.79
C ALA A 25 -12.89 -3.58 -3.75
N GLY A 26 -14.02 -2.87 -3.68
CA GLY A 26 -15.13 -3.19 -2.77
C GLY A 26 -15.83 -4.51 -3.11
N PHE A 27 -15.91 -4.88 -4.39
CA PHE A 27 -16.41 -6.18 -4.81
C PHE A 27 -15.44 -7.32 -4.40
N LEU A 28 -14.13 -7.09 -4.56
CA LEU A 28 -13.10 -8.07 -4.24
C LEU A 28 -12.85 -8.24 -2.73
N LEU A 29 -12.71 -7.13 -2.01
CA LEU A 29 -12.42 -7.08 -0.56
C LEU A 29 -13.69 -7.19 0.30
N GLY A 30 -14.87 -7.17 -0.32
CA GLY A 30 -16.14 -7.20 0.38
C GLY A 30 -16.45 -5.88 1.09
N ARG A 31 -17.51 -5.91 1.89
CA ARG A 31 -17.93 -4.82 2.78
C ARG A 31 -18.03 -5.37 4.21
N PRO A 32 -17.96 -4.51 5.24
CA PRO A 32 -18.17 -4.95 6.61
C PRO A 32 -19.47 -5.77 6.73
N GLY A 33 -19.34 -7.06 7.07
CA GLY A 33 -20.47 -7.99 7.24
C GLY A 33 -20.88 -8.82 6.00
N SER A 34 -20.18 -8.76 4.86
CA SER A 34 -20.38 -9.71 3.76
C SER A 34 -19.06 -10.34 3.30
N GLU A 35 -19.10 -11.61 2.88
CA GLU A 35 -17.91 -12.33 2.43
C GLU A 35 -17.22 -11.62 1.25
N ALA A 36 -15.91 -11.39 1.41
CA ALA A 36 -15.04 -10.93 0.36
C ALA A 36 -14.77 -12.05 -0.65
N LEU A 37 -14.62 -11.69 -1.94
CA LEU A 37 -14.16 -12.63 -2.97
C LEU A 37 -12.68 -13.00 -2.80
N ILE A 38 -11.87 -12.09 -2.24
CA ILE A 38 -10.52 -12.40 -1.79
C ILE A 38 -10.66 -13.29 -0.55
N PRO A 39 -10.29 -14.57 -0.64
CA PRO A 39 -10.49 -15.46 0.49
C PRO A 39 -9.57 -15.02 1.63
N LYS A 40 -10.12 -14.90 2.85
CA LYS A 40 -9.39 -14.51 4.07
C LYS A 40 -8.06 -15.26 4.24
N ILE A 41 -8.04 -16.53 3.80
CA ILE A 41 -6.86 -17.39 3.78
C ILE A 41 -5.63 -16.74 3.12
N TRP A 42 -5.80 -15.90 2.09
CA TRP A 42 -4.69 -15.23 1.42
C TRP A 42 -4.10 -14.12 2.30
N ILE A 43 -4.97 -13.34 2.95
CA ILE A 43 -4.57 -12.26 3.84
C ILE A 43 -3.88 -12.86 5.07
N GLU A 44 -4.48 -13.88 5.69
CA GLU A 44 -3.90 -14.56 6.85
C GLU A 44 -2.54 -15.21 6.52
N ASN A 45 -2.43 -15.90 5.38
CA ASN A 45 -1.19 -16.58 4.98
C ASN A 45 -0.07 -15.61 4.61
N LEU A 46 -0.37 -14.51 3.91
CA LEU A 46 0.64 -13.58 3.43
C LEU A 46 1.00 -12.53 4.47
N VAL A 47 0.00 -11.95 5.15
CA VAL A 47 0.17 -10.77 6.02
C VAL A 47 -0.50 -10.90 7.38
N GLY A 48 -0.99 -12.08 7.79
CA GLY A 48 -1.74 -12.23 9.04
C GLY A 48 -0.92 -12.27 10.32
N GLY A 49 0.29 -12.81 10.26
CA GLY A 49 1.22 -12.85 11.41
C GLY A 49 2.17 -11.64 11.46
N ASN A 50 2.92 -11.54 12.56
CA ASN A 50 4.03 -10.57 12.69
C ASN A 50 5.39 -11.17 12.29
N SER A 51 5.39 -12.19 11.43
CA SER A 51 6.61 -12.87 10.97
C SER A 51 7.49 -11.96 10.09
N LEU A 52 8.76 -12.30 9.92
CA LEU A 52 9.64 -11.63 8.96
C LEU A 52 9.03 -11.63 7.55
N TRP A 53 8.49 -12.78 7.12
CA TRP A 53 7.87 -12.91 5.81
C TRP A 53 6.69 -11.97 5.63
N SER A 54 5.79 -11.91 6.62
CA SER A 54 4.59 -11.07 6.55
C SER A 54 4.93 -9.57 6.47
N ASN A 55 5.92 -9.13 7.25
CA ASN A 55 6.39 -7.75 7.23
C ASN A 55 7.14 -7.41 5.93
N LEU A 56 7.97 -8.33 5.43
CA LEU A 56 8.71 -8.16 4.19
C LEU A 56 7.78 -8.14 2.98
N PHE A 57 6.79 -9.02 2.96
CA PHE A 57 5.79 -9.04 1.90
C PHE A 57 5.00 -7.72 1.88
N ALA A 58 4.54 -7.26 3.04
CA ALA A 58 3.81 -6.00 3.16
C ALA A 58 4.65 -4.77 2.77
N SER A 59 5.94 -4.73 3.12
CA SER A 59 6.83 -3.62 2.74
C SER A 59 7.15 -3.62 1.24
N VAL A 60 7.35 -4.78 0.62
CA VAL A 60 7.56 -4.89 -0.83
C VAL A 60 6.30 -4.50 -1.59
N VAL A 61 5.13 -5.02 -1.20
CA VAL A 61 3.86 -4.64 -1.82
C VAL A 61 3.59 -3.15 -1.64
N GLY A 62 3.74 -2.63 -0.42
CA GLY A 62 3.62 -1.21 -0.12
C GLY A 62 4.57 -0.36 -0.97
N ALA A 63 5.83 -0.79 -1.14
CA ALA A 63 6.81 -0.07 -1.94
C ALA A 63 6.36 0.14 -3.40
N PHE A 64 5.67 -0.83 -4.01
CA PHE A 64 5.18 -0.70 -5.39
C PHE A 64 3.82 0.00 -5.47
N MET A 65 3.02 -0.06 -4.42
CA MET A 65 1.70 0.56 -4.38
C MET A 65 1.80 2.09 -4.38
N TYR A 66 0.83 2.72 -5.05
CA TYR A 66 0.60 4.15 -5.00
C TYR A 66 -0.82 4.38 -4.52
N PHE A 67 -0.95 4.93 -3.31
CA PHE A 67 -2.23 5.30 -2.73
C PHE A 67 -2.26 6.80 -2.45
N ALA A 68 -3.47 7.37 -2.47
CA ALA A 68 -3.67 8.62 -1.77
C ALA A 68 -3.58 8.33 -0.27
N THR A 69 -2.83 9.13 0.48
CA THR A 69 -2.67 8.99 1.93
C THR A 69 -4.01 8.91 2.68
N LEU A 70 -5.05 9.57 2.17
CA LEU A 70 -6.41 9.51 2.73
C LEU A 70 -7.08 8.13 2.55
N THR A 71 -6.71 7.39 1.51
CA THR A 71 -7.29 6.07 1.17
C THR A 71 -6.54 4.90 1.81
N GLU A 72 -5.31 5.11 2.27
CA GLU A 72 -4.51 4.05 2.90
C GLU A 72 -5.13 3.56 4.22
N ILE A 73 -5.67 4.48 5.03
CA ILE A 73 -6.23 4.15 6.35
C ILE A 73 -7.45 3.22 6.25
N PRO A 74 -8.50 3.52 5.45
CA PRO A 74 -9.64 2.62 5.30
C PRO A 74 -9.27 1.24 4.73
N ILE A 75 -8.33 1.19 3.78
CA ILE A 75 -7.86 -0.08 3.18
C ILE A 75 -7.21 -0.94 4.25
N LEU A 76 -6.31 -0.35 5.06
CA LEU A 76 -5.66 -1.08 6.15
C LEU A 76 -6.63 -1.52 7.23
N GLN A 77 -7.62 -0.70 7.59
CA GLN A 77 -8.67 -1.13 8.51
C GLN A 77 -9.45 -2.33 7.97
N GLY A 78 -9.74 -2.36 6.67
CA GLY A 78 -10.32 -3.52 6.00
C GLY A 78 -9.43 -4.77 6.12
N LEU A 79 -8.15 -4.65 5.75
CA LEU A 79 -7.21 -5.77 5.82
C LEU A 79 -6.98 -6.27 7.27
N LEU A 80 -6.92 -5.37 8.25
CA LEU A 80 -6.83 -5.70 9.67
C LEU A 80 -8.10 -6.43 10.14
N GLY A 81 -9.28 -5.98 9.70
CA GLY A 81 -10.55 -6.66 9.96
C GLY A 81 -10.64 -8.06 9.33
N GLU A 82 -9.87 -8.29 8.26
CA GLU A 82 -9.76 -9.57 7.56
C GLU A 82 -8.56 -10.43 8.01
N GLY A 83 -7.89 -10.06 9.11
CA GLY A 83 -6.88 -10.90 9.76
C GLY A 83 -5.42 -10.49 9.54
N MET A 84 -5.14 -9.34 8.92
CA MET A 84 -3.78 -8.79 8.78
C MET A 84 -3.16 -8.49 10.15
N GLY A 85 -1.86 -8.77 10.29
CA GLY A 85 -1.08 -8.45 11.48
C GLY A 85 -0.77 -6.95 11.57
N LYS A 86 -0.64 -6.44 12.80
CA LYS A 86 -0.31 -5.03 13.08
C LYS A 86 1.09 -4.62 12.58
N GLY A 87 2.05 -5.54 12.64
CA GLY A 87 3.39 -5.31 12.12
C GLY A 87 3.40 -5.11 10.60
N PRO A 88 2.88 -6.07 9.81
CA PRO A 88 2.71 -5.91 8.37
C PRO A 88 1.93 -4.65 7.98
N ALA A 89 0.90 -4.27 8.77
CA ALA A 89 0.15 -3.04 8.53
C ALA A 89 1.04 -1.80 8.64
N LEU A 90 1.89 -1.72 9.67
CA LEU A 90 2.87 -0.64 9.81
C LEU A 90 3.93 -0.68 8.70
N ALA A 91 4.44 -1.87 8.36
CA ALA A 91 5.42 -2.02 7.28
C ALA A 91 4.89 -1.49 5.94
N LEU A 92 3.61 -1.75 5.64
CA LEU A 92 2.94 -1.22 4.45
C LEU A 92 2.84 0.32 4.50
N LEU A 93 2.41 0.89 5.64
CA LEU A 93 2.29 2.35 5.84
C LEU A 93 3.62 3.09 5.72
N LEU A 94 4.72 2.45 6.10
CA LEU A 94 6.05 3.07 6.01
C LEU A 94 6.61 3.00 4.59
N ALA A 95 6.40 1.88 3.88
CA ALA A 95 6.94 1.68 2.54
C ALA A 95 6.19 2.44 1.44
N GLY A 96 4.85 2.52 1.55
CA GLY A 96 3.95 3.14 0.57
C GLY A 96 4.35 4.56 0.15
N PRO A 97 4.25 5.55 1.06
CA PRO A 97 4.55 6.95 0.74
C PRO A 97 6.04 7.20 0.44
N ALA A 98 6.94 6.34 0.94
CA ALA A 98 8.38 6.51 0.77
C ALA A 98 8.87 6.12 -0.64
N LEU A 99 8.25 5.13 -1.28
CA LEU A 99 8.71 4.58 -2.56
C LEU A 99 7.72 4.84 -3.69
N SER A 100 6.66 4.05 -3.83
CA SER A 100 5.75 4.00 -4.99
C SER A 100 6.45 3.82 -6.36
N LEU A 101 5.82 3.07 -7.27
CA LEU A 101 6.39 2.83 -8.60
C LEU A 101 6.72 4.13 -9.39
N PRO A 102 5.85 5.17 -9.40
CA PRO A 102 6.17 6.43 -10.08
C PRO A 102 7.39 7.14 -9.49
N ASN A 103 7.49 7.25 -8.17
CA ASN A 103 8.61 7.95 -7.53
C ASN A 103 9.93 7.17 -7.65
N MET A 104 9.90 5.82 -7.64
CA MET A 104 11.09 5.03 -8.01
C MET A 104 11.61 5.35 -9.42
N LEU A 105 10.72 5.48 -10.41
CA LEU A 105 11.10 5.82 -11.78
C LEU A 105 11.73 7.22 -11.87
N VAL A 106 11.17 8.20 -11.15
CA VAL A 106 11.71 9.55 -11.07
C VAL A 106 13.08 9.56 -10.40
N ILE A 107 13.24 8.91 -9.24
CA ILE A 107 14.51 8.83 -8.53
C ILE A 107 15.58 8.15 -9.40
N ARG A 108 15.21 7.08 -10.13
CA ARG A 108 16.11 6.41 -11.08
C ARG A 108 16.61 7.36 -12.16
N SER A 109 15.74 8.22 -12.69
CA SER A 109 16.12 9.16 -13.75
C SER A 109 17.12 10.23 -13.27
N ILE A 110 17.15 10.52 -11.97
CA ILE A 110 17.99 11.57 -11.37
C ILE A 110 19.28 10.99 -10.77
N LEU A 111 19.16 9.93 -9.96
CA LEU A 111 20.28 9.35 -9.20
C LEU A 111 21.00 8.20 -9.93
N GLY A 112 20.38 7.65 -10.97
CA GLY A 112 20.82 6.43 -11.65
C GLY A 112 20.41 5.15 -10.92
N THR A 113 20.56 4.02 -11.63
CA THR A 113 20.02 2.72 -11.20
C THR A 113 20.61 2.24 -9.86
N GLN A 114 21.93 2.32 -9.68
CA GLN A 114 22.59 1.76 -8.49
C GLN A 114 22.13 2.44 -7.18
N LYS A 115 22.11 3.78 -7.15
CA LYS A 115 21.67 4.55 -5.97
C LYS A 115 20.19 4.34 -5.68
N THR A 116 19.38 4.22 -6.73
CA THR A 116 17.94 3.97 -6.59
C THR A 116 17.67 2.60 -5.99
N LEU A 117 18.38 1.55 -6.44
CA LEU A 117 18.26 0.22 -5.86
C LEU A 117 18.69 0.21 -4.39
N ALA A 118 19.77 0.92 -4.04
CA ALA A 118 20.18 1.06 -2.63
C ALA A 118 19.09 1.74 -1.78
N PHE A 119 18.50 2.82 -2.28
CA PHE A 119 17.41 3.53 -1.61
C PHE A 119 16.17 2.63 -1.41
N ILE A 120 15.70 1.96 -2.47
CA ILE A 120 14.57 1.02 -2.42
C ILE A 120 14.84 -0.07 -1.38
N SER A 121 16.02 -0.68 -1.43
CA SER A 121 16.40 -1.76 -0.52
C SER A 121 16.40 -1.28 0.92
N LEU A 122 16.96 -0.10 1.18
CA LEU A 122 17.05 0.46 2.52
C LEU A 122 15.66 0.76 3.10
N VAL A 123 14.76 1.33 2.30
CA VAL A 123 13.38 1.60 2.74
C VAL A 123 12.64 0.28 3.03
N ILE A 124 12.74 -0.73 2.15
CA ILE A 124 12.10 -2.03 2.37
C ILE A 124 12.62 -2.69 3.66
N ILE A 125 13.93 -2.68 3.88
CA ILE A 125 14.55 -3.26 5.08
C ILE A 125 14.09 -2.51 6.34
N MET A 126 14.11 -1.17 6.32
CA MET A 126 13.68 -0.36 7.46
C MET A 126 12.19 -0.53 7.77
N ALA A 127 11.33 -0.49 6.76
CA ALA A 127 9.89 -0.70 6.94
C ALA A 127 9.59 -2.11 7.49
N THR A 128 10.28 -3.14 6.98
CA THR A 128 10.16 -4.53 7.46
C THR A 128 10.57 -4.62 8.93
N PHE A 129 11.72 -4.06 9.29
CA PHE A 129 12.25 -4.13 10.65
C PHE A 129 11.37 -3.35 11.63
N SER A 130 10.93 -2.14 11.27
CA SER A 130 10.02 -1.34 12.07
C SER A 130 8.67 -2.04 12.26
N GLY A 131 8.11 -2.64 11.21
CA GLY A 131 6.87 -3.43 11.30
C GLY A 131 7.03 -4.63 12.22
N MET A 132 8.11 -5.40 12.09
CA MET A 132 8.41 -6.53 12.97
C MET A 132 8.53 -6.11 14.42
N LEU A 133 9.28 -5.03 14.68
CA LEU A 133 9.47 -4.51 16.04
C LEU A 133 8.14 -4.09 16.64
N PHE A 134 7.33 -3.33 15.89
CA PHE A 134 6.02 -2.89 16.34
C PHE A 134 5.07 -4.07 16.61
N GLY A 135 4.96 -5.02 15.69
CA GLY A 135 4.12 -6.20 15.84
C GLY A 135 4.60 -7.18 16.92
N HIS A 136 5.84 -7.04 17.41
CA HIS A 136 6.31 -7.79 18.57
C HIS A 136 5.82 -7.18 19.89
N PHE A 137 5.71 -5.85 19.97
CA PHE A 137 5.29 -5.14 21.19
C PHE A 137 3.77 -4.93 21.31
N PHE A 138 3.04 -4.91 20.20
CA PHE A 138 1.61 -4.56 20.14
C PHE A 138 0.79 -5.56 19.32
#